data_AF-A0A1N7TAW2-F1
#
_entry.id   AF-A0A1N7TAW2-F1
#
_cell.length_a   1.000
_cell.length_b   1.000
_cell.length_c   1.000
_cell.angle_alpha   90.00
_cell.angle_beta   90.00
_cell.angle_gamma   90.00
#
_symmetry.space_group_name_H-M   'P 1'
#
loop_
_entity.id
_entity.type
_entity.pdbx_description
1 polymer ?
#
loop_
_entity_poly.entity_id
_entity_poly.type
_entity_poly.pdbx_seq_one_letter_code
_entity_poly.pdbx_strand_id
1 'polypeptide(L)'
;MMEIVLFLAALTVISLSGEVWSLTPEEIKAIKHQLEIDEGRRNEIYMDPLGNPTFGIGHLITSSDPEYGEPAGTPVSDARVDEAFQHDIRIAISSSESWCNGYFRNWPSEVKQIIVNMMFNLGISRMNGFVKFCKALKVRNWNRAADEMESSAWYRQVGARAKRLVQRMRNVRTLQGGSGSSGAERMLRRW
;
A
#
# COMPACT_ATOMS: atom_id res chain seq x y z
N MET A 1 -25.66 16.05 22.60
CA MET A 1 -24.56 15.67 23.53
C MET A 1 -24.13 14.20 23.40
N MET A 2 -24.87 13.32 22.69
CA MET A 2 -24.49 11.91 22.50
C MET A 2 -23.53 11.64 21.31
N GLU A 3 -23.40 12.55 20.34
CA GLU A 3 -22.50 12.34 19.18
C GLU A 3 -21.01 12.64 19.47
N ILE A 4 -20.70 13.42 20.50
CA ILE A 4 -19.31 13.77 20.86
C ILE A 4 -18.63 12.62 21.64
N VAL A 5 -19.41 11.83 22.39
CA VAL A 5 -18.88 10.73 23.20
C VAL A 5 -18.45 9.53 22.33
N LEU A 6 -19.12 9.29 21.20
CA LEU A 6 -18.71 8.25 20.24
C LEU A 6 -17.42 8.60 19.50
N PHE A 7 -17.21 9.87 19.15
CA PHE A 7 -15.96 10.32 18.52
C PHE A 7 -14.76 10.25 19.47
N LEU A 8 -14.98 10.52 20.76
CA LEU A 8 -13.95 10.35 21.78
C LEU A 8 -13.59 8.87 21.98
N ALA A 9 -14.58 7.96 22.01
CA ALA A 9 -14.31 6.53 22.13
C ALA A 9 -13.50 5.95 20.95
N ALA A 10 -13.70 6.46 19.72
CA ALA A 10 -12.90 6.07 18.56
C ALA A 10 -11.43 6.54 18.65
N LEU A 11 -11.18 7.65 19.36
CA LEU A 11 -9.82 8.16 19.61
C LEU A 11 -9.13 7.47 20.80
N THR A 12 -9.86 7.01 21.82
CA THR A 12 -9.26 6.33 22.99
C THR A 12 -8.89 4.86 22.74
N VAL A 13 -9.50 4.18 21.77
CA VAL A 13 -9.11 2.80 21.40
C VAL A 13 -7.72 2.74 20.73
N ILE A 14 -7.18 3.88 20.28
CA ILE A 14 -5.83 4.00 19.71
C ILE A 14 -4.73 3.83 20.78
N SER A 15 -5.06 3.84 22.08
CA SER A 15 -4.05 3.87 23.16
C SER A 15 -4.17 2.74 24.18
N LEU A 16 -4.31 1.49 23.73
CA LEU A 16 -4.08 0.32 24.60
C LEU A 16 -3.00 -0.66 24.09
N SER A 17 -2.46 -0.47 22.88
CA SER A 17 -1.29 -1.22 22.37
C SER A 17 -0.01 -0.39 22.26
N GLY A 18 -0.08 0.94 22.42
CA GLY A 18 1.09 1.83 22.27
C GLY A 18 1.61 1.97 20.83
N GLU A 19 0.92 1.41 19.84
CA GLU A 19 1.34 1.47 18.44
C GLU A 19 0.74 2.68 17.71
N VAL A 20 1.52 3.77 17.63
CA VAL A 20 1.22 4.89 16.73
C VAL A 20 1.66 4.52 15.32
N TRP A 21 0.73 3.92 14.58
CA TRP A 21 0.91 3.63 13.15
C TRP A 21 1.08 4.92 12.35
N SER A 22 1.92 4.88 11.32
CA SER A 22 2.13 6.04 10.43
C SER A 22 1.01 6.28 9.41
N LEU A 23 -0.07 5.49 9.48
CA LEU A 23 -1.30 5.58 8.71
C LEU A 23 -2.53 5.64 9.61
N THR A 24 -3.58 6.36 9.19
CA THR A 24 -4.87 6.45 9.88
C THR A 24 -5.77 5.24 9.59
N PRO A 25 -6.79 4.98 10.43
CA PRO A 25 -7.78 3.94 10.15
C PRO A 25 -8.48 4.09 8.79
N GLU A 26 -8.74 5.32 8.35
CA GLU A 26 -9.36 5.62 7.06
C GLU A 26 -8.44 5.26 5.90
N GLU A 27 -7.13 5.50 6.04
CA GLU A 27 -6.13 5.12 5.04
C GLU A 27 -6.00 3.59 4.94
N ILE A 28 -6.03 2.89 6.08
CA ILE A 28 -6.03 1.41 6.12
C ILE A 28 -7.31 0.87 5.45
N LYS A 29 -8.46 1.47 5.73
CA LYS A 29 -9.73 1.11 5.08
C LYS A 29 -9.69 1.33 3.57
N ALA A 30 -9.09 2.43 3.10
CA ALA A 30 -8.90 2.69 1.69
C ALA A 30 -7.97 1.66 1.02
N ILE A 31 -6.87 1.28 1.69
CA ILE A 31 -5.98 0.21 1.22
C ILE A 31 -6.73 -1.12 1.14
N LYS A 32 -7.48 -1.50 2.17
CA LYS A 32 -8.30 -2.73 2.18
C LYS A 32 -9.24 -2.77 0.98
N HIS A 33 -10.01 -1.70 0.77
CA HIS A 33 -10.96 -1.63 -0.34
C HIS A 33 -10.27 -1.78 -1.70
N GLN A 34 -9.11 -1.16 -1.89
CA GLN A 34 -8.34 -1.32 -3.12
C GLN A 34 -7.83 -2.75 -3.29
N LEU A 35 -7.35 -3.39 -2.21
CA LEU A 35 -6.90 -4.78 -2.24
C LEU A 35 -8.06 -5.74 -2.56
N GLU A 36 -9.25 -5.52 -2.03
CA GLU A 36 -10.44 -6.31 -2.36
C GLU A 36 -10.84 -6.17 -3.84
N ILE A 37 -10.68 -4.99 -4.44
CA ILE A 37 -10.88 -4.79 -5.89
C ILE A 37 -9.81 -5.53 -6.70
N ASP A 38 -8.57 -5.55 -6.21
CA ASP A 38 -7.42 -6.07 -6.95
C ASP A 38 -7.30 -7.60 -6.87
N GLU A 39 -7.49 -8.17 -5.68
CA GLU A 39 -7.29 -9.60 -5.36
C GLU A 39 -8.62 -10.35 -5.26
N GLY A 40 -9.73 -9.65 -5.04
CA GLY A 40 -11.00 -10.24 -4.63
C GLY A 40 -11.02 -10.56 -3.13
N ARG A 41 -12.16 -11.10 -2.69
CA ARG A 41 -12.36 -11.68 -1.36
C ARG A 41 -12.94 -13.07 -1.53
N ARG A 42 -12.29 -14.09 -0.95
CA ARG A 42 -12.76 -15.48 -0.98
C ARG A 42 -12.86 -16.07 0.42
N ASN A 43 -14.03 -16.56 0.77
CA ASN A 43 -14.32 -17.18 2.06
C ASN A 43 -14.06 -18.70 2.04
N GLU A 44 -13.06 -19.12 1.28
CA GLU A 44 -12.62 -20.49 1.14
C GLU A 44 -11.14 -20.52 0.73
N ILE A 45 -10.47 -21.64 1.00
CA ILE A 45 -9.10 -21.86 0.55
C ILE A 45 -9.08 -22.04 -0.97
N TYR A 46 -8.15 -21.37 -1.65
CA TYR A 46 -7.89 -21.51 -3.08
C TYR A 46 -6.39 -21.55 -3.36
N MET A 47 -6.00 -21.96 -4.56
CA MET A 47 -4.60 -21.90 -5.00
C MET A 47 -4.34 -20.59 -5.74
N ASP A 48 -3.32 -19.86 -5.32
CA ASP A 48 -2.85 -18.68 -6.03
C ASP A 48 -2.26 -19.07 -7.42
N PRO A 49 -1.91 -18.10 -8.29
CA PRO A 49 -1.28 -18.39 -9.58
C PRO A 49 0.08 -19.10 -9.50
N LEU A 50 0.71 -19.14 -8.32
CA LEU A 50 1.97 -19.85 -8.06
C LEU A 50 1.74 -21.25 -7.46
N GLY A 51 0.48 -21.64 -7.22
CA GLY A 51 0.10 -22.93 -6.64
C GLY A 51 0.13 -22.96 -5.11
N ASN A 52 0.18 -21.81 -4.43
CA ASN A 52 0.19 -21.76 -2.97
C ASN A 52 -1.23 -21.68 -2.38
N PRO A 53 -1.52 -22.41 -1.29
CA PRO A 53 -2.78 -22.30 -0.56
C PRO A 53 -2.98 -20.89 0.02
N THR A 54 -4.13 -20.28 -0.27
CA THR A 54 -4.45 -18.89 0.04
C THR A 54 -5.92 -18.76 0.41
N PHE A 55 -6.31 -17.80 1.25
CA PHE A 55 -7.73 -17.44 1.46
C PHE A 55 -7.93 -15.92 1.58
N GLY A 56 -9.19 -15.50 1.73
CA GLY A 56 -9.54 -14.13 2.08
C GLY A 56 -9.18 -13.13 1.00
N ILE A 57 -8.44 -12.09 1.37
CA ILE A 57 -7.99 -11.00 0.49
C ILE A 57 -6.51 -11.24 0.10
N GLY A 58 -6.17 -12.49 -0.24
CA GLY A 58 -4.83 -12.88 -0.65
C GLY A 58 -3.88 -13.28 0.49
N HIS A 59 -4.42 -13.76 1.62
CA HIS A 59 -3.61 -14.26 2.73
C HIS A 59 -2.99 -15.62 2.38
N LEU A 60 -1.66 -15.68 2.32
CA LEU A 60 -0.90 -16.91 2.09
C LEU A 60 -0.92 -17.76 3.37
N ILE A 61 -1.43 -18.99 3.27
CA ILE A 61 -1.49 -19.91 4.41
C ILE A 61 -0.07 -20.40 4.74
N THR A 62 0.29 -20.28 6.01
CA THR A 62 1.57 -20.73 6.56
C THR A 62 1.37 -21.80 7.62
N SER A 63 2.45 -22.44 8.08
CA SER A 63 2.37 -23.49 9.11
C SER A 63 1.85 -23.02 10.47
N SER A 64 1.75 -21.71 10.70
CA SER A 64 1.16 -21.13 11.91
C SER A 64 -0.35 -20.90 11.81
N ASP A 65 -0.92 -21.02 10.62
CA ASP A 65 -2.35 -20.78 10.40
C ASP A 65 -3.17 -22.04 10.75
N PRO A 66 -4.36 -21.88 11.36
CA PRO A 66 -5.27 -23.00 11.60
C PRO A 66 -5.67 -23.76 10.32
N GLU A 67 -5.68 -23.06 9.19
CA GLU A 67 -6.01 -23.60 7.87
C GLU A 67 -4.86 -24.41 7.23
N TYR A 68 -3.70 -24.52 7.89
CA TYR A 68 -2.54 -25.20 7.33
C TYR A 68 -2.80 -26.70 7.11
N GLY A 69 -2.60 -27.15 5.87
CA GLY A 69 -2.80 -28.55 5.46
C GLY A 69 -4.23 -28.87 5.03
N GLU A 70 -5.17 -27.93 5.18
CA GLU A 70 -6.54 -28.09 4.69
C GLU A 70 -6.61 -27.99 3.16
N PRO A 71 -7.53 -28.73 2.50
CA PRO A 71 -7.65 -28.72 1.05
C PRO A 71 -8.28 -27.42 0.52
N ALA A 72 -8.05 -27.14 -0.77
CA ALA A 72 -8.78 -26.08 -1.46
C ALA A 72 -10.30 -26.34 -1.41
N GLY A 73 -11.08 -25.28 -1.22
CA GLY A 73 -12.53 -25.33 -1.00
C GLY A 73 -12.94 -25.38 0.47
N THR A 74 -12.01 -25.56 1.42
CA THR A 74 -12.34 -25.48 2.85
C THR A 74 -12.88 -24.08 3.18
N PRO A 75 -14.10 -23.96 3.76
CA PRO A 75 -14.70 -22.67 4.09
C PRO A 75 -13.92 -21.93 5.17
N VAL A 76 -13.83 -20.61 5.04
CA VAL A 76 -13.23 -19.70 6.02
C VAL A 76 -14.25 -18.62 6.38
N SER A 77 -14.46 -18.42 7.67
CA SER A 77 -15.43 -17.41 8.16
C SER A 77 -15.00 -15.98 7.82
N ASP A 78 -15.95 -15.07 7.68
CA ASP A 78 -15.66 -13.64 7.48
C ASP A 78 -14.79 -13.04 8.57
N ALA A 79 -15.03 -13.44 9.83
CA ALA A 79 -14.25 -12.98 10.97
C ALA A 79 -12.78 -13.39 10.84
N ARG A 80 -12.53 -14.62 10.38
CA ARG A 80 -11.17 -15.13 10.16
C ARG A 80 -10.49 -14.47 8.95
N VAL A 81 -11.23 -14.22 7.87
CA VAL A 81 -10.75 -13.43 6.72
C VAL A 81 -10.30 -12.04 7.16
N ASP A 82 -11.12 -11.36 7.96
CA ASP A 82 -10.81 -10.02 8.46
C ASP A 82 -9.63 -10.05 9.46
N GLU A 83 -9.55 -11.06 10.33
CA GLU A 83 -8.42 -11.25 11.25
C GLU A 83 -7.09 -11.43 10.48
N ALA A 84 -7.06 -12.33 9.50
CA ALA A 84 -5.88 -12.59 8.68
C ALA A 84 -5.45 -11.33 7.91
N PHE A 85 -6.41 -10.62 7.32
CA PHE A 85 -6.14 -9.34 6.66
C PHE A 85 -5.51 -8.32 7.62
N GLN A 86 -6.04 -8.20 8.85
CA GLN A 86 -5.51 -7.28 9.86
C GLN A 86 -4.09 -7.66 10.27
N HIS A 87 -3.77 -8.94 10.33
CA HIS A 87 -2.41 -9.40 10.57
C HIS A 87 -1.46 -9.01 9.42
N ASP A 88 -1.83 -9.36 8.19
CA ASP A 88 -0.99 -9.14 7.00
C ASP A 88 -0.74 -7.66 6.74
N ILE A 89 -1.78 -6.81 6.89
CA ILE A 89 -1.63 -5.37 6.66
C ILE A 89 -0.71 -4.73 7.71
N ARG A 90 -0.72 -5.20 8.97
CA ARG A 90 0.22 -4.72 10.00
C ARG A 90 1.66 -5.07 9.63
N ILE A 91 1.91 -6.28 9.15
CA ILE A 91 3.24 -6.69 8.66
C ILE A 91 3.66 -5.82 7.48
N ALA A 92 2.77 -5.57 6.53
CA ALA A 92 3.05 -4.72 5.37
C ALA A 92 3.37 -3.28 5.77
N ILE A 93 2.64 -2.71 6.75
CA ILE A 93 2.91 -1.36 7.28
C ILE A 93 4.26 -1.33 7.99
N SER A 94 4.51 -2.23 8.94
CA SER A 94 5.78 -2.30 9.69
C SER A 94 6.99 -2.51 8.76
N SER A 95 6.85 -3.38 7.77
CA SER A 95 7.87 -3.59 6.73
C SER A 95 8.08 -2.33 5.89
N SER A 96 7.01 -1.59 5.56
CA SER A 96 7.13 -0.32 4.83
C SER A 96 7.82 0.75 5.65
N GLU A 97 7.59 0.79 6.96
CA GLU A 97 8.25 1.72 7.88
C GLU A 97 9.76 1.47 7.99
N SER A 98 10.19 0.21 7.99
CA SER A 98 11.62 -0.14 8.01
C SER A 98 12.30 0.00 6.63
N TRP A 99 11.52 -0.15 5.54
CA TRP A 99 12.03 -0.09 4.18
C TRP A 99 12.58 1.29 3.80
N CYS A 100 13.50 1.31 2.84
CA CYS A 100 14.12 2.54 2.30
C CYS A 100 14.73 3.45 3.39
N ASN A 101 15.35 2.82 4.40
CA ASN A 101 16.01 3.47 5.53
C ASN A 101 15.09 4.34 6.39
N GLY A 102 13.85 3.91 6.64
CA GLY A 102 12.97 4.61 7.57
C GLY A 102 12.27 5.85 7.00
N TYR A 103 12.42 6.15 5.71
CA TYR A 103 11.88 7.37 5.10
C TYR A 103 10.35 7.40 5.03
N PHE A 104 9.68 6.27 5.23
CA PHE A 104 8.25 6.09 5.04
C PHE A 104 7.40 7.17 5.69
N ARG A 105 7.72 7.53 6.94
CA ARG A 105 6.97 8.52 7.72
C ARG A 105 6.98 9.93 7.10
N ASN A 106 7.98 10.23 6.27
CA ASN A 106 8.21 11.54 5.65
C ASN A 106 7.50 11.75 4.31
N TRP A 107 6.83 10.72 3.78
CA TRP A 107 6.14 10.79 2.51
C TRP A 107 4.66 11.17 2.66
N PRO A 108 4.04 11.77 1.64
CA PRO A 108 2.60 12.04 1.62
C PRO A 108 1.79 10.75 1.81
N SER A 109 0.57 10.89 2.36
CA SER A 109 -0.40 9.80 2.54
C SER A 109 -0.52 8.91 1.29
N GLU A 110 -0.74 9.51 0.12
CA GLU A 110 -0.92 8.79 -1.13
C GLU A 110 0.28 7.89 -1.47
N VAL A 111 1.50 8.39 -1.26
CA VAL A 111 2.73 7.63 -1.49
C VAL A 111 2.85 6.47 -0.49
N LYS A 112 2.52 6.71 0.78
CA LYS A 112 2.54 5.66 1.81
C LYS A 112 1.56 4.53 1.48
N GLN A 113 0.34 4.86 1.05
CA GLN A 113 -0.67 3.87 0.68
C GLN A 113 -0.23 3.02 -0.52
N ILE A 114 0.38 3.64 -1.55
CA ILE A 114 0.92 2.91 -2.70
C ILE A 114 2.01 1.93 -2.26
N ILE A 115 2.92 2.38 -1.39
CA ILE A 115 4.03 1.55 -0.90
C ILE A 115 3.52 0.38 -0.07
N VAL A 116 2.57 0.61 0.84
CA VAL A 116 1.96 -0.48 1.64
C VAL A 116 1.23 -1.46 0.74
N ASN A 117 0.51 -0.99 -0.27
CA ASN A 117 -0.15 -1.86 -1.23
C ASN A 117 0.88 -2.71 -2.00
N MET A 118 1.98 -2.13 -2.49
CA MET A 118 3.07 -2.89 -3.11
C MET A 118 3.71 -3.88 -2.12
N MET A 119 3.95 -3.45 -0.88
CA MET A 119 4.56 -4.28 0.16
C MET A 119 3.69 -5.50 0.50
N PHE A 120 2.37 -5.32 0.56
CA PHE A 120 1.41 -6.40 0.80
C PHE A 120 1.50 -7.47 -0.30
N ASN A 121 1.66 -7.06 -1.56
CA ASN A 121 1.75 -8.00 -2.69
C ASN A 121 3.11 -8.68 -2.82
N LEU A 122 4.19 -7.93 -2.61
CA LEU A 122 5.55 -8.38 -2.92
C LEU A 122 6.25 -9.03 -1.72
N GLY A 123 5.96 -8.54 -0.52
CA GLY A 123 6.78 -8.73 0.68
C GLY A 123 8.10 -7.94 0.64
N ILE A 124 8.71 -7.78 1.81
CA ILE A 124 9.93 -6.98 2.00
C ILE A 124 11.11 -7.48 1.15
N SER A 125 11.25 -8.80 1.00
CA SER A 125 12.34 -9.41 0.24
C SER A 125 12.39 -8.93 -1.21
N ARG A 126 11.24 -8.96 -1.91
CA ARG A 126 11.16 -8.46 -3.29
C ARG A 126 11.18 -6.93 -3.34
N MET A 127 10.56 -6.26 -2.37
CA MET A 127 10.56 -4.80 -2.28
C MET A 127 11.98 -4.21 -2.13
N ASN A 128 12.92 -4.94 -1.52
CA ASN A 128 14.33 -4.53 -1.45
C ASN A 128 15.02 -4.42 -2.82
N GLY A 129 14.50 -5.08 -3.86
CA GLY A 129 14.98 -4.94 -5.24
C GLY A 129 14.65 -3.58 -5.88
N PHE A 130 13.71 -2.82 -5.32
CA PHE A 130 13.24 -1.52 -5.85
C PHE A 130 14.17 -0.35 -5.46
N VAL A 131 15.49 -0.53 -5.66
CA VAL A 131 16.53 0.43 -5.23
C VAL A 131 16.37 1.80 -5.89
N LYS A 132 16.13 1.84 -7.21
CA LYS A 132 15.97 3.10 -7.95
C LYS A 132 14.66 3.82 -7.61
N PHE A 133 13.59 3.06 -7.39
CA PHE A 133 12.32 3.57 -6.89
C PHE A 133 12.50 4.23 -5.51
N CYS A 134 13.16 3.55 -4.55
CA CYS A 134 13.51 4.14 -3.25
C CYS A 134 14.33 5.44 -3.41
N LYS A 135 15.35 5.47 -4.29
CA LYS A 135 16.11 6.69 -4.56
C LYS A 135 15.23 7.84 -5.06
N ALA A 136 14.31 7.57 -5.99
CA ALA A 136 13.38 8.57 -6.52
C ALA A 136 12.42 9.09 -5.45
N LEU A 137 11.89 8.21 -4.60
CA LEU A 137 11.01 8.57 -3.48
C LEU A 137 11.71 9.47 -2.46
N LYS A 138 12.97 9.19 -2.12
CA LYS A 138 13.75 10.00 -1.16
C LYS A 138 13.91 11.45 -1.60
N VAL A 139 14.09 11.69 -2.90
CA VAL A 139 14.18 13.03 -3.48
C VAL A 139 12.83 13.59 -3.94
N ARG A 140 11.73 12.92 -3.56
CA ARG A 140 10.34 13.30 -3.88
C ARG A 140 10.06 13.46 -5.37
N ASN A 141 10.77 12.72 -6.22
CA ASN A 141 10.53 12.70 -7.66
C ASN A 141 9.50 11.62 -8.01
N TRP A 142 8.22 11.95 -7.88
CA TRP A 142 7.10 11.02 -8.03
C TRP A 142 6.95 10.47 -9.45
N ASN A 143 7.21 11.30 -10.47
CA ASN A 143 7.19 10.83 -11.85
C ASN A 143 8.31 9.82 -12.11
N ARG A 144 9.52 10.08 -11.63
CA ARG A 144 10.60 9.09 -11.72
C ARG A 144 10.26 7.83 -10.94
N ALA A 145 9.67 7.96 -9.75
CA ALA A 145 9.24 6.81 -8.96
C ALA A 145 8.22 5.95 -9.72
N ALA A 146 7.25 6.58 -10.39
CA ALA A 146 6.28 5.90 -11.26
C ALA A 146 6.96 5.19 -12.45
N ASP A 147 7.96 5.80 -13.10
CA ASP A 147 8.72 5.16 -14.19
C ASP A 147 9.48 3.92 -13.70
N GLU A 148 10.07 3.98 -12.49
CA GLU A 148 10.75 2.83 -11.88
C GLU A 148 9.76 1.71 -11.51
N MET A 149 8.55 2.05 -11.05
CA MET A 149 7.47 1.07 -10.86
C MET A 149 7.10 0.40 -12.20
N GLU A 150 6.87 1.19 -13.24
CA GLU A 150 6.43 0.71 -14.56
C GLU A 150 7.47 -0.16 -15.28
N SER A 151 8.76 0.14 -15.14
CA SER A 151 9.84 -0.65 -15.74
C SER A 151 10.11 -2.00 -15.06
N SER A 152 9.52 -2.25 -13.89
CA SER A 152 9.78 -3.44 -13.08
C SER A 152 9.15 -4.72 -13.65
N ALA A 153 9.68 -5.88 -13.26
CA ALA A 153 9.04 -7.18 -13.54
C ALA A 153 7.69 -7.32 -12.86
N TRP A 154 7.57 -6.76 -11.64
CA TRP A 154 6.32 -6.69 -10.88
C TRP A 154 5.19 -6.07 -11.69
N TYR A 155 5.45 -4.95 -12.39
CA TYR A 155 4.41 -4.30 -13.20
C TYR A 155 3.85 -5.21 -14.29
N ARG A 156 4.70 -6.02 -14.92
CA ARG A 156 4.29 -6.99 -15.94
C ARG A 156 3.52 -8.16 -15.34
N GLN A 157 3.93 -8.64 -14.17
CA GLN A 157 3.30 -9.78 -13.49
C GLN A 157 1.93 -9.41 -12.90
N VAL A 158 1.81 -8.22 -12.31
CA VAL A 158 0.63 -7.78 -11.56
C VAL A 158 -0.38 -7.04 -12.42
N GLY A 159 0.02 -6.53 -13.59
CA GLY A 159 -0.89 -6.06 -14.63
C GLY A 159 -1.74 -4.86 -14.21
N ALA A 160 -3.07 -5.04 -14.17
CA ALA A 160 -4.02 -3.94 -13.99
C ALA A 160 -3.86 -3.21 -12.65
N ARG A 161 -3.56 -3.93 -11.56
CA ARG A 161 -3.27 -3.35 -10.24
C ARG A 161 -2.05 -2.44 -10.31
N ALA A 162 -0.97 -2.91 -10.92
CA ALA A 162 0.26 -2.12 -11.04
C ALA A 162 0.04 -0.83 -11.84
N LYS A 163 -0.73 -0.90 -12.94
CA LYS A 163 -1.15 0.29 -13.73
C LYS A 163 -1.89 1.33 -12.88
N ARG A 164 -2.85 0.91 -12.06
CA ARG A 164 -3.58 1.81 -11.15
C ARG A 164 -2.62 2.51 -10.16
N LEU A 165 -1.73 1.76 -9.53
CA LEU A 165 -0.78 2.30 -8.55
C LEU A 165 0.24 3.26 -9.20
N VAL A 166 0.72 2.95 -10.41
CA VAL A 166 1.59 3.86 -11.18
C VAL A 166 0.85 5.17 -11.46
N GLN A 167 -0.40 5.11 -11.91
CA GLN A 167 -1.19 6.32 -12.17
C GLN A 167 -1.40 7.16 -10.90
N ARG A 168 -1.68 6.50 -9.76
CA ARG A 168 -1.77 7.17 -8.46
C ARG A 168 -0.45 7.86 -8.10
N MET A 169 0.69 7.20 -8.29
CA MET A 169 2.02 7.78 -8.05
C MET A 169 2.27 9.01 -8.94
N ARG A 170 1.91 8.95 -10.23
CA ARG A 170 2.02 10.10 -11.15
C ARG A 170 1.14 11.29 -10.74
N ASN A 171 -0.02 11.01 -10.13
CA ASN A 171 -0.97 12.02 -9.69
C ASN A 171 -0.65 12.64 -8.32
N VAL A 172 0.40 12.16 -7.63
CA VAL A 172 0.86 12.79 -6.38
C VAL A 172 1.30 14.21 -6.71
N ARG A 173 0.54 15.20 -6.21
CA ARG A 173 0.86 16.61 -6.41
C ARG A 173 2.25 16.89 -5.86
N THR A 174 3.17 17.25 -6.73
CA THR A 174 4.37 17.96 -6.28
C THR A 174 3.88 19.32 -5.79
N LEU A 175 4.08 19.61 -4.50
CA LEU A 175 4.06 21.00 -4.04
C LEU A 175 5.26 21.68 -4.70
N GLN A 176 5.15 22.03 -5.98
CA GLN A 176 6.07 22.99 -6.58
C GLN A 176 5.76 24.33 -5.95
N GLY A 177 6.81 25.00 -5.47
CA GLY A 177 6.74 26.36 -4.95
C GLY A 177 5.96 27.27 -5.89
N GLY A 178 5.29 28.25 -5.29
CA GLY A 178 4.47 29.20 -6.01
C GLY A 178 5.22 30.03 -7.06
N SER A 179 4.37 30.69 -7.85
CA SER A 179 4.62 31.71 -8.87
C SER A 179 5.10 31.20 -10.23
N GLY A 180 4.20 31.33 -11.20
CA GLY A 180 4.50 31.11 -12.60
C GLY A 180 5.33 32.24 -13.21
N SER A 181 6.05 31.86 -14.26
CA SER A 181 6.39 32.73 -15.38
C SER A 181 6.39 31.87 -16.65
N SER A 182 5.23 31.31 -16.98
CA SER A 182 4.97 30.99 -18.39
C SER A 182 4.56 32.29 -19.08
N GLY A 183 5.35 32.74 -20.07
CA GLY A 183 4.82 33.63 -21.12
C GLY A 183 5.46 35.00 -21.37
N ALA A 184 6.48 35.47 -20.64
CA ALA A 184 7.01 36.83 -20.85
C ALA A 184 8.50 36.96 -21.22
N GLU A 185 9.29 35.89 -21.21
CA GLU A 185 10.74 35.97 -21.45
C GLU A 185 11.17 35.45 -22.82
N ARG A 186 10.40 35.86 -23.85
CA ARG A 186 10.75 35.71 -25.28
C ARG A 186 10.59 37.04 -26.03
N MET A 187 10.88 38.16 -25.35
CA MET A 187 10.82 39.52 -25.92
C MET A 187 11.99 40.41 -25.50
N LEU A 188 13.22 39.88 -25.49
CA LEU A 188 14.43 40.73 -25.56
C LEU A 188 15.40 40.20 -26.63
N ARG A 189 14.91 40.19 -27.87
CA ARG A 189 15.73 40.24 -29.09
C ARG A 189 15.13 41.26 -30.05
N ARG A 190 15.31 42.53 -29.70
CA ARG A 190 15.27 43.70 -30.58
C ARG A 190 15.63 44.89 -29.72
N TRP A 191 16.93 45.16 -29.59
CA TRP A 191 17.67 46.28 -30.18
C TRP A 191 19.15 45.91 -30.09
#